data_AF-A0A931CWN8-F1
#
_entry.id   AF-A0A931CWN8-F1
#
_cell.length_a   1.000
_cell.length_b   1.000
_cell.length_c   1.000
_cell.angle_alpha   90.00
_cell.angle_beta   90.00
_cell.angle_gamma   90.00
#
_symmetry.space_group_name_H-M   'P 1'
#
loop_
_entity.id
_entity.type
_entity.pdbx_description
1 polymer ?
#
loop_
_entity_poly.entity_id
_entity_poly.type
_entity_poly.pdbx_seq_one_letter_code
_entity_poly.pdbx_strand_id
1 'polypeptide(L)'
;MMETCPACKAPFKGGQTCHRCKSDLRPLIAVAGRAAACLAAARAAFEQNDYKVACGLACQSLALKRSGEAESLYRYAGFLAGRRRILACL
;
A
#
# COMPACT_ATOMS: atom_id res chain seq x y z
N MET A 1 2.80 -4.56 -8.27
CA MET A 1 1.87 -5.73 -8.26
C MET A 1 2.56 -6.89 -7.53
N MET A 2 1.96 -8.08 -7.36
CA MET A 2 2.73 -9.27 -6.95
C MET A 2 3.37 -9.87 -8.20
N GLU A 3 4.69 -10.03 -8.21
CA GLU A 3 5.44 -10.45 -9.40
C GLU A 3 5.73 -11.95 -9.39
N THR A 4 5.91 -12.51 -8.19
CA THR A 4 6.20 -13.94 -7.99
C THR A 4 5.37 -14.49 -6.83
N CYS A 5 5.12 -15.80 -6.86
CA CYS A 5 4.52 -16.51 -5.74
C CYS A 5 5.48 -16.52 -4.54
N PRO A 6 5.06 -16.10 -3.34
CA PRO A 6 5.96 -16.07 -2.18
C PRO A 6 6.37 -17.47 -1.70
N ALA A 7 5.57 -18.50 -1.98
CA ALA A 7 5.87 -19.86 -1.58
C ALA A 7 6.89 -20.56 -2.50
N CYS A 8 6.71 -20.47 -3.82
CA CYS A 8 7.53 -21.22 -4.78
C CYS A 8 8.33 -20.36 -5.77
N LYS A 9 8.25 -19.03 -5.65
CA LYS A 9 8.92 -18.03 -6.50
C LYS A 9 8.57 -18.09 -7.99
N ALA A 10 7.58 -18.88 -8.39
CA ALA A 10 7.11 -18.92 -9.77
C ALA A 10 6.47 -17.57 -10.18
N PRO A 11 6.55 -17.16 -11.46
CA PRO A 11 5.93 -15.94 -11.94
C PRO A 11 4.42 -15.90 -11.64
N PHE A 12 3.93 -14.75 -11.18
CA PHE A 12 2.52 -14.57 -10.92
C PHE A 12 1.75 -14.37 -12.24
N LYS A 13 0.73 -15.20 -12.49
CA LYS A 13 -0.09 -15.17 -13.71
C LYS A 13 -1.48 -14.55 -13.52
N GLY A 14 -1.68 -13.77 -12.45
CA GLY A 14 -2.97 -13.12 -12.19
C GLY A 14 -4.06 -14.00 -11.54
N GLY A 15 -3.77 -15.29 -11.28
CA GLY A 15 -4.73 -16.22 -10.67
C GLY A 15 -4.84 -16.10 -9.15
N GLN A 16 -6.00 -16.51 -8.61
CA GLN A 16 -6.24 -16.59 -7.16
C GLN A 16 -5.42 -17.70 -6.46
N THR A 17 -4.94 -18.67 -7.23
CA THR A 17 -4.11 -19.78 -6.78
C THR A 17 -2.83 -19.83 -7.61
N CYS A 18 -1.71 -20.19 -7.01
CA CYS A 18 -0.47 -20.35 -7.75
C CYS A 18 -0.60 -21.49 -8.78
N HIS A 19 -0.28 -21.24 -10.03
CA HIS A 19 -0.34 -22.26 -11.08
C HIS A 19 0.61 -23.44 -10.83
N ARG A 20 1.76 -23.20 -10.18
CA ARG A 20 2.81 -24.19 -9.88
C ARG A 20 2.54 -24.94 -8.57
N CYS A 21 2.63 -24.25 -7.43
CA CYS A 21 2.55 -24.89 -6.10
C CYS A 21 1.14 -24.96 -5.52
N LYS A 22 0.12 -24.46 -6.24
CA LYS A 22 -1.29 -24.46 -5.84
C LYS A 22 -1.61 -23.69 -4.54
N SER A 23 -0.63 -22.98 -3.97
CA SER A 23 -0.86 -22.11 -2.81
C SER A 23 -1.98 -21.11 -3.09
N ASP A 24 -2.82 -20.90 -2.09
CA ASP A 24 -3.86 -19.89 -2.12
C ASP A 24 -3.25 -18.49 -2.02
N LEU A 25 -3.48 -17.66 -3.03
CA LEU A 25 -2.99 -16.29 -3.12
C LEU A 25 -4.09 -15.27 -2.81
N ARG A 26 -5.34 -15.69 -2.60
CA ARG A 26 -6.48 -14.80 -2.30
C ARG A 26 -6.20 -13.86 -1.13
N PRO A 27 -5.64 -14.30 0.02
CA PRO A 27 -5.38 -13.40 1.15
C PRO A 27 -4.37 -12.30 0.79
N LEU A 28 -3.34 -12.65 0.02
CA LEU A 28 -2.30 -11.71 -0.41
C LEU A 28 -2.84 -10.71 -1.43
N ILE A 29 -3.67 -11.17 -2.37
CA ILE A 29 -4.35 -10.30 -3.34
C ILE A 29 -5.28 -9.33 -2.59
N ALA A 30 -6.03 -9.81 -1.58
CA ALA A 30 -6.91 -8.97 -0.78
C ALA A 30 -6.14 -7.90 0.00
N VAL A 31 -5.01 -8.24 0.63
CA VAL A 31 -4.14 -7.26 1.30
C VAL A 31 -3.60 -6.23 0.32
N ALA A 32 -3.14 -6.67 -0.85
CA ALA A 32 -2.66 -5.76 -1.90
C ALA A 32 -3.76 -4.81 -2.41
N GLY A 33 -4.99 -5.32 -2.57
CA GLY A 33 -6.16 -4.53 -2.94
C GLY A 33 -6.51 -3.48 -1.89
N ARG A 34 -6.49 -3.85 -0.61
CA ARG A 34 -6.71 -2.91 0.51
C ARG A 34 -5.65 -1.81 0.54
N ALA A 35 -4.37 -2.17 0.36
CA ALA A 35 -3.29 -1.18 0.28
C ALA A 35 -3.52 -0.19 -0.87
N ALA A 36 -3.90 -0.69 -2.05
CA ALA A 36 -4.20 0.16 -3.21
C ALA A 36 -5.41 1.10 -2.95
N ALA A 37 -6.45 0.59 -2.29
CA ALA A 37 -7.61 1.41 -1.91
C ALA A 37 -7.23 2.51 -0.91
N CYS A 38 -6.44 2.20 0.11
CA CYS A 38 -5.90 3.20 1.05
C CYS A 38 -5.08 4.27 0.31
N LEU A 39 -4.23 3.87 -0.63
CA LEU A 39 -3.42 4.81 -1.40
C LEU A 39 -4.27 5.70 -2.34
N ALA A 40 -5.31 5.15 -2.96
CA ALA A 40 -6.23 5.93 -3.79
C ALA A 40 -7.00 6.95 -2.93
N ALA A 41 -7.51 6.54 -1.77
CA ALA A 41 -8.16 7.44 -0.83
C ALA A 41 -7.20 8.51 -0.28
N ALA A 42 -5.94 8.16 -0.02
CA ALA A 42 -4.92 9.11 0.39
C ALA A 42 -4.67 10.20 -0.66
N ARG A 43 -4.65 9.85 -1.95
CA ARG A 43 -4.53 10.82 -3.06
C ARG A 43 -5.73 11.75 -3.10
N ALA A 44 -6.94 11.19 -3.04
CA ALA A 44 -8.16 11.99 -3.06
C ALA A 44 -8.21 12.99 -1.89
N ALA A 45 -7.80 12.58 -0.68
CA ALA A 45 -7.69 13.48 0.46
C ALA A 45 -6.60 14.54 0.26
N PHE A 46 -5.47 14.16 -0.35
CA PHE A 46 -4.38 15.08 -0.64
C PHE A 46 -4.79 16.17 -1.64
N GLU A 47 -5.50 15.81 -2.71
CA GLU A 47 -6.07 16.73 -3.71
C GLU A 47 -7.08 17.71 -3.09
N GLN A 48 -7.79 17.29 -2.04
CA GLN A 48 -8.70 18.13 -1.26
C GLN A 48 -7.99 18.97 -0.18
N ASN A 49 -6.66 18.94 -0.12
CA ASN A 49 -5.83 19.58 0.90
C ASN A 49 -6.07 19.09 2.34
N ASP A 50 -6.70 17.93 2.51
CA ASP A 50 -6.80 17.25 3.81
C ASP A 50 -5.55 16.41 4.07
N TYR A 51 -4.46 17.10 4.35
CA TYR A 51 -3.14 16.48 4.52
C TYR A 51 -3.06 15.56 5.75
N LYS A 52 -3.88 15.79 6.78
CA LYS A 52 -3.94 14.91 7.96
C LYS A 52 -4.55 13.57 7.58
N VAL A 53 -5.66 13.56 6.85
CA VAL A 53 -6.31 12.33 6.38
C VAL A 53 -5.44 11.63 5.34
N ALA A 54 -4.87 12.37 4.39
CA ALA A 54 -3.94 11.81 3.40
C ALA A 54 -2.74 11.12 4.05
N CYS A 55 -2.12 11.74 5.06
CA CYS A 55 -1.02 11.14 5.82
C CYS A 55 -1.45 9.85 6.53
N GLY A 56 -2.62 9.84 7.19
CA GLY A 56 -3.15 8.65 7.85
C GLY A 56 -3.41 7.49 6.89
N LEU A 57 -4.06 7.75 5.76
CA LEU A 57 -4.39 6.74 4.75
C LEU A 57 -3.13 6.22 4.02
N ALA A 58 -2.16 7.09 3.72
CA ALA A 58 -0.88 6.68 3.17
C ALA A 58 -0.12 5.76 4.13
N CYS A 59 -0.17 6.05 5.44
CA CYS A 59 0.41 5.18 6.46
C CYS A 59 -0.29 3.81 6.51
N GLN A 60 -1.63 3.77 6.49
CA GLN A 60 -2.36 2.50 6.41
C GLN A 60 -2.00 1.67 5.17
N SER A 61 -1.81 2.32 4.02
CA SER A 61 -1.30 1.64 2.82
C SER A 61 0.07 1.00 3.07
N LEU A 62 1.00 1.73 3.71
CA LEU A 62 2.36 1.26 3.97
C LEU A 62 2.40 0.07 4.93
N ALA A 63 1.55 0.08 5.96
CA ALA A 63 1.42 -1.02 6.92
C ALA A 63 0.94 -2.32 6.26
N LEU A 64 0.09 -2.22 5.23
CA LEU A 64 -0.38 -3.37 4.46
C LEU A 64 0.64 -3.82 3.40
N LYS A 65 1.24 -2.85 2.70
CA LYS A 65 2.19 -3.11 1.63
C LYS A 65 3.07 -1.88 1.38
N ARG A 66 4.39 -2.06 1.51
CA ARG A 66 5.35 -1.00 1.14
C ARG A 66 5.23 -0.64 -0.34
N SER A 67 5.25 0.66 -0.60
CA SER A 67 5.21 1.27 -1.92
C SER A 67 5.96 2.59 -1.86
N GLY A 68 6.86 2.86 -2.81
CA GLY A 68 7.58 4.13 -2.86
C GLY A 68 6.65 5.33 -3.02
N GLU A 69 5.55 5.17 -3.74
CA GLU A 69 4.54 6.21 -3.89
C GLU A 69 3.80 6.50 -2.58
N ALA A 70 3.38 5.46 -1.86
CA ALA A 70 2.71 5.63 -0.57
C ALA A 70 3.66 6.27 0.47
N GLU A 71 4.95 5.94 0.40
CA GLU A 71 5.98 6.54 1.25
C GLU A 71 6.18 8.02 0.96
N SER A 72 6.30 8.40 -0.32
CA SER A 72 6.39 9.80 -0.74
C SER A 72 5.17 10.60 -0.29
N LEU A 73 3.96 10.06 -0.51
CA LEU A 73 2.73 10.73 -0.12
C LEU A 73 2.61 10.87 1.40
N TYR A 74 2.95 9.82 2.17
CA TYR A 74 2.97 9.85 3.64
C TYR A 74 3.89 10.94 4.18
N ARG A 75 5.12 11.01 3.66
CA ARG A 75 6.12 11.99 4.09
C ARG A 75 5.68 13.41 3.75
N TYR A 76 5.23 13.64 2.52
CA TYR A 76 4.86 14.98 2.07
C TYR A 76 3.57 15.49 2.72
N ALA A 77 2.53 14.65 2.81
CA ALA A 77 1.31 14.98 3.54
C ALA A 77 1.59 15.22 5.03
N GLY A 78 2.48 14.45 5.65
CA GLY A 78 2.90 14.65 7.04
C GLY A 78 3.58 16.01 7.27
N PHE A 79 4.44 16.42 6.34
CA PHE A 79 5.08 17.75 6.35
C PHE A 79 4.03 18.87 6.26
N LEU A 80 3.12 18.81 5.27
CA LEU A 80 2.07 19.83 5.08
C LEU A 80 1.06 19.86 6.22
N ALA A 81 0.81 18.74 6.89
CA ALA A 81 -0.02 18.66 8.09
C ALA A 81 0.66 19.23 9.35
N GLY A 82 1.89 19.74 9.25
CA GLY A 82 2.62 20.36 10.36
C GLY A 82 3.30 19.37 11.32
N ARG A 83 3.48 18.10 10.93
CA ARG A 83 4.22 17.12 11.77
C ARG A 83 5.72 17.43 11.69
N ARG A 84 6.27 18.04 12.75
CA ARG A 84 7.72 18.36 12.89
C ARG A 84 8.65 17.13 12.88
N ARG A 85 8.14 15.94 13.13
CA ARG A 85 8.84 14.66 12.97
C ARG A 85 7.96 13.73 12.16
N ILE A 86 8.36 13.44 10.92
CA ILE A 86 7.76 12.37 10.13
C ILE A 86 8.32 11.07 10.70
N LEU A 87 7.65 10.50 11.70
CA LEU A 87 7.98 9.18 12.22
C LEU A 87 7.84 8.15 11.08
N ALA A 88 8.65 7.10 11.08
CA ALA A 88 8.41 5.97 10.20
C ALA A 88 6.99 5.45 10.45
N CYS A 89 6.20 5.30 9.37
CA CYS A 89 4.96 4.56 9.48
C CYS A 89 5.33 3.08 9.68
N LEU A 90 4.92 2.51 10.81
CA LEU A 90 5.15 1.12 11.22
C LEU A 90 3.81 0.41 11.33
#